data_AF-B6AEG6-F1
#
_entry.id   AF-B6AEG6-F1
#
_cell.length_a   1.000
_cell.length_b   1.000
_cell.length_c   1.000
_cell.angle_alpha   90.00
_cell.angle_beta   90.00
_cell.angle_gamma   90.00
#
_symmetry.space_group_name_H-M   'P 1'
#
loop_
_entity.id
_entity.type
_entity.pdbx_description
1 polymer ?
#
loop_
_entity_poly.entity_id
_entity_poly.type
_entity_poly.pdbx_seq_one_letter_code
_entity_poly.pdbx_strand_id
1 'polypeptide(L)'
;MSLFNNIGTGSSGLFGNSGNLNINTGITQGLGIGNTTVSPLGTSSLGSQTNINNNNINQIPSLNTLPVQQRQELERFEKRKISLQDGTSLMSPNMIALTYQLDSKAAEKQQEVDNYIYYNMNDEQIIKELNITKERNPDPNKCYTLPLKGFGELVMREQQQRNELENLLNDMKAVKEENLKLLEMLNNKTLIRIEECKKRHQHIIHQLVHISCMLEEYGEKHNLAQINHHLDNQLNQTLHRIQENQMRLGVWQSIMNQINTDIKCIEDTLQDDNQVSNNSLCESIDLETILETLDNQQSLLENLDKVLRQDVHTITQLTSRA
;
A
#
# COMPACT_ATOMS: atom_id res chain seq x y z
N MET A 1 -12.62 34.61 -52.42
CA MET A 1 -13.51 33.96 -51.42
C MET A 1 -12.95 34.25 -50.04
N SER A 2 -13.55 35.27 -49.43
CA SER A 2 -13.69 35.59 -47.99
C SER A 2 -13.36 34.51 -46.95
N LEU A 3 -12.99 34.77 -45.68
CA LEU A 3 -12.77 35.97 -44.86
C LEU A 3 -12.38 35.51 -43.41
N PHE A 4 -11.73 36.39 -42.66
CA PHE A 4 -11.75 36.63 -41.20
C PHE A 4 -11.10 35.70 -40.15
N ASN A 5 -10.19 36.37 -39.40
CA ASN A 5 -9.87 36.29 -37.96
C ASN A 5 -10.88 35.61 -37.03
N ASN A 6 -10.36 34.93 -36.00
CA ASN A 6 -10.73 35.29 -34.63
C ASN A 6 -9.57 35.12 -33.64
N ILE A 7 -9.32 36.18 -32.88
CA ILE A 7 -8.43 36.30 -31.72
C ILE A 7 -9.34 36.38 -30.49
N GLY A 8 -8.95 35.73 -29.40
CA GLY A 8 -9.52 35.94 -28.06
C GLY A 8 -8.89 34.96 -27.06
N THR A 9 -7.76 35.29 -26.41
CA THR A 9 -7.56 36.13 -25.20
C THR A 9 -7.94 35.47 -23.87
N GLY A 10 -6.93 35.38 -22.98
CA GLY A 10 -7.00 35.06 -21.56
C GLY A 10 -5.67 34.44 -21.08
N SER A 11 -4.55 35.18 -20.98
CA SER A 11 -4.05 35.85 -19.75
C SER A 11 -4.32 35.07 -18.47
N SER A 12 -3.37 34.61 -17.65
CA SER A 12 -2.15 35.27 -17.11
C SER A 12 -1.17 34.14 -16.70
N GLY A 13 0.15 34.22 -16.83
CA GLY A 13 1.03 35.34 -16.51
C GLY A 13 1.42 35.30 -15.02
N LEU A 14 2.71 35.04 -14.76
CA LEU A 14 3.57 35.60 -13.70
C LEU A 14 4.26 34.62 -12.73
N PHE A 15 5.55 34.38 -13.02
CA PHE A 15 6.77 34.43 -12.17
C PHE A 15 6.77 33.84 -10.74
N GLY A 16 7.86 33.27 -10.22
CA GLY A 16 9.28 33.38 -10.60
C GLY A 16 10.04 32.04 -10.50
N ASN A 17 11.13 31.83 -11.25
CA ASN A 17 12.42 32.55 -11.20
C ASN A 17 13.03 32.45 -9.79
N SER A 18 14.24 32.00 -9.52
CA SER A 18 15.39 31.54 -10.30
C SER A 18 16.47 31.21 -9.26
N GLY A 19 17.10 30.04 -9.35
CA GLY A 19 18.29 29.70 -8.57
C GLY A 19 19.37 29.22 -9.52
N ASN A 20 20.14 30.18 -10.02
CA ASN A 20 21.22 30.03 -10.97
C ASN A 20 22.36 29.18 -10.37
N LEU A 21 22.72 28.04 -10.97
CA LEU A 21 24.02 27.42 -10.76
C LEU A 21 24.65 27.08 -12.11
N ASN A 22 25.55 27.98 -12.47
CA ASN A 22 26.55 27.90 -13.52
C ASN A 22 27.50 26.71 -13.27
N ILE A 23 27.53 25.72 -14.17
CA ILE A 23 28.70 24.85 -14.33
C ILE A 23 28.97 24.70 -15.83
N ASN A 24 30.13 25.24 -16.21
CA ASN A 24 30.71 25.21 -17.52
C ASN A 24 31.43 23.85 -17.75
N THR A 25 31.14 23.24 -18.90
CA THR A 25 31.99 22.36 -19.75
C THR A 25 32.81 21.22 -19.13
N GLY A 26 32.55 19.99 -19.60
CA GLY A 26 33.64 19.05 -19.92
C GLY A 26 33.34 17.54 -19.84
N ILE A 27 33.17 16.92 -21.02
CA ILE A 27 33.74 15.60 -21.42
C ILE A 27 32.97 14.29 -21.03
N THR A 28 32.60 13.56 -22.10
CA THR A 28 32.35 12.10 -22.31
C THR A 28 31.22 11.40 -21.53
N GLN A 29 30.13 11.02 -22.20
CA GLN A 29 29.91 9.74 -22.90
C GLN A 29 30.13 8.48 -22.04
N GLY A 30 29.02 7.88 -21.63
CA GLY A 30 28.95 6.60 -20.92
C GLY A 30 27.52 6.29 -20.50
N LEU A 31 26.61 6.18 -21.47
CA LEU A 31 25.23 5.71 -21.23
C LEU A 31 25.28 4.21 -20.92
N GLY A 32 25.48 3.88 -19.65
CA GLY A 32 25.30 2.53 -19.13
C GLY A 32 23.83 2.15 -19.16
N ILE A 33 23.48 1.27 -20.11
CA ILE A 33 22.20 0.58 -20.19
C ILE A 33 22.13 -0.40 -19.02
N GLY A 34 21.47 0.01 -17.93
CA GLY A 34 21.10 -0.89 -16.84
C GLY A 34 19.84 -1.65 -17.22
N ASN A 35 20.00 -2.91 -17.64
CA ASN A 35 18.90 -3.87 -17.73
C ASN A 35 18.32 -4.12 -16.34
N THR A 36 17.23 -3.43 -15.98
CA THR A 36 16.33 -3.88 -14.92
C THR A 36 15.35 -4.89 -15.51
N THR A 37 15.67 -6.17 -15.36
CA THR A 37 14.72 -7.27 -15.49
C THR A 37 13.68 -7.15 -14.38
N VAL A 38 12.61 -6.40 -14.65
CA VAL A 38 11.36 -6.49 -13.90
C VAL A 38 10.59 -7.66 -14.50
N SER A 39 10.52 -8.76 -13.77
CA SER A 39 9.67 -9.91 -14.12
C SER A 39 8.21 -9.46 -14.19
N PRO A 40 7.46 -9.78 -15.26
CA PRO A 40 6.02 -9.54 -15.30
C PRO A 40 5.35 -10.63 -14.46
N LEU A 41 4.90 -10.29 -13.25
CA LEU A 41 4.02 -11.17 -12.49
C LEU A 41 2.65 -11.16 -13.17
N GLY A 42 2.30 -12.28 -13.79
CA GLY A 42 1.02 -12.48 -14.45
C GLY A 42 -0.13 -12.28 -13.48
N THR A 43 -1.01 -11.34 -13.80
CA THR A 43 -2.30 -11.18 -13.13
C THR A 43 -3.26 -12.22 -13.71
N SER A 44 -3.35 -13.38 -13.06
CA SER A 44 -4.50 -14.26 -13.21
C SER A 44 -5.73 -13.53 -12.67
N SER A 45 -6.58 -13.06 -13.58
CA SER A 45 -7.91 -12.54 -13.30
C SER A 45 -8.78 -13.68 -12.77
N LEU A 46 -8.85 -13.86 -11.45
CA LEU A 46 -9.87 -14.69 -10.82
C LEU A 46 -11.05 -13.80 -10.43
N GLY A 47 -11.93 -13.56 -11.41
CA GLY A 47 -13.25 -13.02 -11.17
C GLY A 47 -14.07 -14.03 -10.38
N SER A 48 -14.11 -13.86 -9.05
CA SER A 48 -15.07 -14.55 -8.19
C SER A 48 -16.29 -13.65 -8.05
N GLN A 49 -17.27 -13.87 -8.92
CA GLN A 49 -18.65 -13.47 -8.66
C GLN A 49 -19.15 -14.25 -7.45
N THR A 50 -19.06 -13.67 -6.25
CA THR A 50 -19.91 -14.10 -5.14
C THR A 50 -21.30 -13.53 -5.38
N ASN A 51 -22.11 -14.33 -6.07
CA ASN A 51 -23.56 -14.22 -6.08
C ASN A 51 -24.03 -14.58 -4.65
N ILE A 52 -24.17 -13.56 -3.79
CA ILE A 52 -24.74 -13.75 -2.45
C ILE A 52 -26.24 -13.96 -2.64
N ASN A 53 -26.61 -15.23 -2.72
CA ASN A 53 -27.98 -15.67 -2.58
C ASN A 53 -28.42 -15.37 -1.12
N ASN A 54 -29.14 -14.27 -0.94
CA ASN A 54 -29.89 -13.96 0.27
C ASN A 54 -30.95 -15.06 0.47
N ASN A 55 -30.63 -16.13 1.18
CA ASN A 55 -31.58 -17.04 1.85
C ASN A 55 -30.82 -18.07 2.70
N ASN A 56 -30.31 -17.65 3.86
CA ASN A 56 -30.22 -18.51 5.05
C ASN A 56 -29.86 -17.66 6.28
N ILE A 57 -30.86 -16.93 6.77
CA ILE A 57 -30.86 -16.41 8.13
C ILE A 57 -31.13 -17.60 9.05
N ASN A 58 -30.14 -17.95 9.88
CA ASN A 58 -30.17 -18.79 11.09
C ASN A 58 -29.08 -19.88 11.10
N GLN A 59 -27.80 -19.48 11.14
CA GLN A 59 -26.78 -20.30 11.79
C GLN A 59 -25.85 -19.38 12.58
N ILE A 60 -26.13 -19.29 13.88
CA ILE A 60 -25.18 -18.82 14.88
C ILE A 60 -23.98 -19.77 14.81
N PRO A 61 -22.72 -19.30 14.64
CA PRO A 61 -21.57 -20.18 14.69
C PRO A 61 -21.55 -20.84 16.08
N SER A 62 -21.70 -22.16 16.09
CA SER A 62 -21.64 -22.97 17.30
C SER A 62 -20.32 -22.71 18.02
N LEU A 63 -20.36 -22.52 19.34
CA LEU A 63 -19.20 -22.35 20.23
C LEU A 63 -18.10 -23.43 20.05
N ASN A 64 -18.35 -24.48 19.26
CA ASN A 64 -17.52 -25.65 19.09
C ASN A 64 -16.28 -25.52 18.20
N THR A 65 -16.03 -24.39 17.53
CA THR A 65 -14.86 -24.20 16.66
C THR A 65 -13.73 -23.36 17.25
N LEU A 66 -13.89 -22.78 18.45
CA LEU A 66 -12.85 -21.99 19.10
C LEU A 66 -11.85 -22.88 19.87
N PRO A 67 -10.53 -22.56 19.84
CA PRO A 67 -9.49 -23.20 20.64
C PRO A 67 -9.87 -23.26 22.13
N VAL A 68 -9.57 -24.37 22.80
CA VAL A 68 -10.01 -24.66 24.19
C VAL A 68 -9.62 -23.54 25.16
N GLN A 69 -8.46 -22.90 24.97
CA GLN A 69 -8.00 -21.75 25.78
C GLN A 69 -8.90 -20.52 25.62
N GLN A 70 -9.26 -20.13 24.38
CA GLN A 70 -10.16 -19.00 24.14
C GLN A 70 -11.56 -19.28 24.67
N ARG A 71 -12.02 -20.53 24.61
CA ARG A 71 -13.32 -20.94 25.17
C ARG A 71 -13.36 -20.86 26.69
N GLN A 72 -12.28 -21.28 27.37
CA GLN A 72 -12.16 -21.13 28.81
C GLN A 72 -12.05 -19.66 29.23
N GLU A 73 -11.41 -18.80 28.43
CA GLU A 73 -11.38 -17.36 28.71
C GLU A 73 -12.73 -16.68 28.50
N LEU A 74 -13.46 -17.04 27.44
CA LEU A 74 -14.82 -16.58 27.19
C LEU A 74 -15.76 -17.02 28.32
N GLU A 75 -15.74 -18.29 28.75
CA GLU A 75 -16.51 -18.74 29.91
C GLU A 75 -16.11 -18.02 31.21
N ARG A 76 -14.83 -17.72 31.42
CA ARG A 76 -14.35 -16.94 32.58
C ARG A 76 -14.79 -15.48 32.50
N PHE A 77 -14.90 -14.92 31.31
CA PHE A 77 -15.43 -13.58 31.09
C PHE A 77 -16.94 -13.54 31.32
N GLU A 78 -17.66 -14.54 30.83
CA GLU A 78 -19.10 -14.66 30.95
C GLU A 78 -19.52 -14.95 32.40
N LYS A 79 -18.79 -15.82 33.11
CA LYS A 79 -18.96 -16.02 34.56
C LYS A 79 -18.63 -14.76 35.37
N ARG A 80 -17.62 -13.97 34.98
CA ARG A 80 -17.34 -12.67 35.61
C ARG A 80 -18.44 -11.64 35.32
N LYS A 81 -18.99 -11.63 34.10
CA LYS A 81 -20.10 -10.77 33.71
C LYS A 81 -21.36 -11.09 34.53
N ILE A 82 -21.70 -12.37 34.65
CA ILE A 82 -22.86 -12.84 35.44
C ILE A 82 -22.63 -12.54 36.94
N SER A 83 -21.43 -12.77 37.46
CA SER A 83 -21.08 -12.44 38.85
C SER A 83 -21.13 -10.93 39.14
N LEU A 84 -20.81 -10.09 38.17
CA LEU A 84 -20.94 -8.62 38.29
C LEU A 84 -22.40 -8.19 38.19
N GLN A 85 -23.21 -8.87 37.36
CA GLN A 85 -24.65 -8.65 37.25
C GLN A 85 -25.40 -9.05 38.54
N ASP A 86 -25.08 -10.19 39.14
CA ASP A 86 -25.69 -10.65 40.40
C ASP A 86 -25.22 -9.81 41.61
N GLY A 87 -24.01 -9.22 41.54
CA GLY A 87 -23.50 -8.28 42.53
C GLY A 87 -24.16 -6.89 42.49
N THR A 88 -24.91 -6.55 41.43
CA THR A 88 -25.60 -5.25 41.32
C THR A 88 -26.82 -5.11 42.23
N SER A 89 -27.35 -6.21 42.78
CA SER A 89 -28.51 -6.19 43.69
C SER A 89 -28.17 -5.77 45.12
N LEU A 90 -26.88 -5.68 45.51
CA LEU A 90 -26.50 -5.59 46.94
C LEU A 90 -25.56 -4.43 47.32
N MET A 91 -25.34 -3.42 46.47
CA MET A 91 -24.30 -2.41 46.70
C MET A 91 -24.85 -0.98 46.67
N SER A 92 -24.37 -0.16 47.61
CA SER A 92 -24.99 1.09 48.03
C SER A 92 -25.15 2.14 46.91
N PRO A 93 -26.31 2.83 46.82
CA PRO A 93 -26.55 3.93 45.89
C PRO A 93 -25.70 5.20 46.14
N ASN A 94 -24.78 5.17 47.11
CA ASN A 94 -24.03 6.36 47.58
C ASN A 94 -22.57 6.41 47.11
N MET A 95 -22.09 5.47 46.30
CA MET A 95 -20.73 5.54 45.78
C MET A 95 -20.67 6.52 44.59
N ILE A 96 -19.92 7.61 44.73
CA ILE A 96 -19.72 8.62 43.68
C ILE A 96 -18.24 8.65 43.32
N ALA A 97 -17.94 8.49 42.04
CA ALA A 97 -16.58 8.58 41.51
C ALA A 97 -16.50 9.70 40.46
N LEU A 98 -15.38 10.39 40.35
CA LEU A 98 -15.17 11.43 39.35
C LEU A 98 -14.32 10.89 38.20
N THR A 99 -14.78 11.09 36.97
CA THR A 99 -14.09 10.62 35.75
C THR A 99 -13.98 11.73 34.72
N TYR A 100 -13.24 11.51 33.63
CA TYR A 100 -13.08 12.49 32.55
C TYR A 100 -13.87 12.09 31.31
N GLN A 101 -14.66 13.00 30.76
CA GLN A 101 -15.38 12.86 29.51
C GLN A 101 -14.79 13.79 28.46
N LEU A 102 -14.58 13.28 27.25
CA LEU A 102 -14.12 14.06 26.11
C LEU A 102 -15.28 14.83 25.48
N ASP A 103 -15.11 16.14 25.29
CA ASP A 103 -16.01 17.01 24.52
C ASP A 103 -15.24 18.22 23.96
N SER A 104 -15.58 18.61 22.74
CA SER A 104 -15.12 19.85 22.09
C SER A 104 -15.50 21.12 22.83
N LYS A 105 -16.51 21.08 23.70
CA LYS A 105 -16.97 22.18 24.55
C LYS A 105 -16.68 21.93 26.03
N ALA A 106 -15.53 21.33 26.34
CA ALA A 106 -15.17 20.92 27.69
C ALA A 106 -15.25 22.06 28.73
N ALA A 107 -14.86 23.28 28.38
CA ALA A 107 -14.91 24.42 29.30
C ALA A 107 -16.34 24.82 29.72
N GLU A 108 -17.29 24.84 28.77
CA GLU A 108 -18.71 25.13 29.03
C GLU A 108 -19.34 24.00 29.87
N LYS A 109 -19.03 22.75 29.52
CA LYS A 109 -19.53 21.55 30.20
C LYS A 109 -18.96 21.40 31.61
N GLN A 110 -17.71 21.80 31.83
CA GLN A 110 -17.12 21.82 33.16
C GLN A 110 -17.89 22.76 34.09
N GLN A 111 -18.29 23.93 33.60
CA GLN A 111 -19.07 24.89 34.38
C GLN A 111 -20.49 24.38 34.69
N GLU A 112 -21.11 23.63 33.78
CA GLU A 112 -22.39 22.95 34.02
C GLU A 112 -22.26 21.88 35.12
N VAL A 113 -21.20 21.07 35.08
CA VAL A 113 -20.94 20.04 36.10
C VAL A 113 -20.65 20.66 37.46
N ASP A 114 -19.90 21.76 37.50
CA ASP A 114 -19.60 22.50 38.72
C ASP A 114 -20.88 22.98 39.41
N ASN A 115 -21.78 23.57 38.64
CA ASN A 115 -23.10 23.97 39.13
C ASN A 115 -23.92 22.76 39.60
N TYR A 116 -23.91 21.66 38.85
CA TYR A 116 -24.65 20.46 39.20
C TYR A 116 -24.18 19.84 40.53
N ILE A 117 -22.87 19.72 40.74
CA ILE A 117 -22.30 19.15 41.97
C ILE A 117 -22.57 20.08 43.17
N TYR A 118 -22.39 21.39 42.98
CA TYR A 118 -22.58 22.38 44.04
C TYR A 118 -24.03 22.48 44.51
N TYR A 119 -25.01 22.47 43.58
CA TYR A 119 -26.42 22.62 43.94
C TYR A 119 -27.14 21.30 44.25
N ASN A 120 -26.74 20.17 43.66
CA ASN A 120 -27.51 18.91 43.77
C ASN A 120 -26.85 17.81 44.61
N MET A 121 -25.54 17.86 44.87
CA MET A 121 -24.86 16.86 45.72
C MET A 121 -24.46 17.42 47.08
N ASN A 122 -24.05 18.69 47.13
CA ASN A 122 -23.82 19.48 48.35
C ASN A 122 -22.99 18.76 49.45
N ASP A 123 -22.02 17.94 49.04
CA ASP A 123 -21.10 17.19 49.90
C ASP A 123 -19.70 17.80 49.81
N GLU A 124 -19.17 18.27 50.94
CA GLU A 124 -17.84 18.90 51.03
C GLU A 124 -16.71 17.96 50.57
N GLN A 125 -16.84 16.65 50.76
CA GLN A 125 -15.82 15.69 50.31
C GLN A 125 -15.78 15.60 48.79
N ILE A 126 -16.94 15.55 48.13
CA ILE A 126 -17.06 15.48 46.68
C ILE A 126 -16.58 16.78 46.03
N ILE A 127 -16.87 17.93 46.63
CA ILE A 127 -16.39 19.23 46.14
C ILE A 127 -14.86 19.31 46.24
N LYS A 128 -14.27 18.80 47.32
CA LYS A 128 -12.81 18.75 47.47
C LYS A 128 -12.17 17.82 46.43
N GLU A 129 -12.76 16.64 46.22
CA GLU A 129 -12.28 15.68 45.23
C GLU A 129 -12.45 16.20 43.78
N LEU A 130 -13.52 16.97 43.51
CA LEU A 130 -13.74 17.66 42.23
C LEU A 130 -12.61 18.64 41.91
N ASN A 131 -12.22 19.47 42.87
CA ASN A 131 -11.14 20.44 42.67
C ASN A 131 -9.80 19.73 42.41
N ILE A 132 -9.50 18.66 43.14
CA ILE A 132 -8.31 17.82 42.90
C ILE A 132 -8.35 17.19 41.51
N THR A 133 -9.52 16.70 41.07
CA THR A 133 -9.69 16.04 39.78
C THR A 133 -9.58 17.03 38.62
N LYS A 134 -10.04 18.28 38.79
CA LYS A 134 -9.82 19.35 37.82
C LYS A 134 -8.34 19.71 37.69
N GLU A 135 -7.63 19.86 38.81
CA GLU A 135 -6.20 20.16 38.80
C GLU A 135 -5.38 19.03 38.13
N ARG A 136 -5.84 17.79 38.25
CA ARG A 136 -5.20 16.61 37.64
C ARG A 136 -5.74 16.25 36.25
N ASN A 137 -6.55 17.12 35.64
CA ASN A 137 -7.13 16.85 34.33
C ASN A 137 -6.04 16.74 33.25
N PRO A 138 -5.93 15.61 32.53
CA PRO A 138 -4.89 15.40 31.52
C PRO A 138 -5.03 16.30 30.29
N ASP A 139 -6.24 16.80 29.97
CA ASP A 139 -6.45 17.76 28.88
C ASP A 139 -7.64 18.70 29.17
N PRO A 140 -7.42 19.86 29.80
CA PRO A 140 -8.48 20.79 30.17
C PRO A 140 -9.29 21.37 29.00
N ASN A 141 -8.76 21.31 27.77
CA ASN A 141 -9.43 21.88 26.59
C ASN A 141 -10.40 20.89 25.94
N LYS A 142 -10.20 19.60 26.18
CA LYS A 142 -11.00 18.53 25.56
C LYS A 142 -11.67 17.62 26.56
N CYS A 143 -11.27 17.64 27.83
CA CYS A 143 -11.82 16.79 28.87
C CYS A 143 -12.48 17.64 29.95
N TYR A 144 -13.65 17.23 30.41
CA TYR A 144 -14.29 17.77 31.61
C TYR A 144 -14.55 16.65 32.61
N THR A 145 -14.60 16.99 33.90
CA THR A 145 -14.89 16.02 34.96
C THR A 145 -16.38 15.70 34.98
N LEU A 146 -16.74 14.43 35.10
CA LEU A 146 -18.11 13.94 35.19
C LEU A 146 -18.25 13.02 36.41
N PRO A 147 -19.21 13.28 37.32
CA PRO A 147 -19.51 12.36 38.41
C PRO A 147 -20.26 11.13 37.90
N LEU A 148 -19.84 9.96 38.35
CA LEU A 148 -20.51 8.68 38.13
C LEU A 148 -21.10 8.20 39.46
N LYS A 149 -22.41 7.95 39.46
CA LYS A 149 -23.17 7.45 40.61
C LYS A 149 -23.34 5.94 40.51
N GLY A 150 -22.61 5.24 41.36
CA GLY A 150 -22.73 3.79 41.54
C GLY A 150 -22.35 2.97 40.33
N PHE A 151 -22.64 1.68 40.42
CA PHE A 151 -22.23 0.69 39.41
C PHE A 151 -23.06 0.78 38.12
N GLY A 152 -24.31 1.25 38.19
CA GLY A 152 -25.19 1.38 37.02
C GLY A 152 -24.66 2.37 35.98
N GLU A 153 -24.21 3.55 36.42
CA GLU A 153 -23.59 4.54 35.50
C GLU A 153 -22.23 4.07 34.98
N LEU A 154 -21.49 3.28 35.77
CA LEU A 154 -20.25 2.66 35.30
C LEU A 154 -20.49 1.66 34.16
N VAL A 155 -21.55 0.84 34.26
CA VAL A 155 -21.96 -0.09 33.19
C VAL A 155 -22.40 0.67 31.95
N MET A 156 -23.17 1.76 32.10
CA MET A 156 -23.54 2.61 30.96
C MET A 156 -22.32 3.21 30.25
N ARG A 157 -21.32 3.65 31.03
CA ARG A 157 -20.07 4.18 30.49
C ARG A 157 -19.25 3.11 29.76
N GLU A 158 -19.20 1.90 30.29
CA GLU A 158 -18.55 0.76 29.65
C GLU A 158 -19.22 0.42 28.31
N GLN A 159 -20.56 0.41 28.27
CA GLN A 159 -21.30 0.22 27.04
C GLN A 159 -21.06 1.35 26.03
N GLN A 160 -20.99 2.60 26.49
CA GLN A 160 -20.66 3.74 25.63
C GLN A 160 -19.24 3.59 25.03
N GLN A 161 -18.26 3.18 25.83
CA GLN A 161 -16.89 2.94 25.36
C GLN A 161 -16.84 1.83 24.31
N ARG A 162 -17.62 0.75 24.48
CA ARG A 162 -17.72 -0.30 23.46
C ARG A 162 -18.28 0.22 22.14
N ASN A 163 -19.36 1.00 22.21
CA ASN A 163 -20.00 1.55 21.02
C ASN A 163 -19.04 2.51 20.27
N GLU A 164 -18.32 3.37 21.00
CA GLU A 164 -17.33 4.27 20.40
C GLU A 164 -16.13 3.51 19.80
N LEU A 165 -15.69 2.44 20.47
CA LEU A 165 -14.61 1.60 19.95
C LEU A 165 -15.04 0.86 18.66
N GLU A 166 -16.29 0.40 18.60
CA GLU A 166 -16.85 -0.23 17.41
C GLU A 166 -16.96 0.78 16.24
N ASN A 167 -17.41 2.01 16.52
CA ASN A 167 -17.43 3.08 15.53
C ASN A 167 -16.02 3.39 15.01
N LEU A 168 -15.04 3.56 15.92
CA LEU A 168 -13.65 3.81 15.54
C LEU A 168 -13.06 2.67 14.71
N LEU A 169 -13.37 1.42 15.05
CA LEU A 169 -12.94 0.25 14.29
C LEU A 169 -13.53 0.26 12.88
N ASN A 170 -14.81 0.62 12.75
CA ASN A 170 -15.48 0.71 11.45
C ASN A 170 -14.88 1.84 10.60
N ASP A 171 -14.61 3.01 11.18
CA ASP A 171 -13.94 4.12 10.51
C ASP A 171 -12.53 3.74 10.05
N MET A 172 -11.74 3.09 10.92
CA MET A 172 -10.41 2.60 10.56
C MET A 172 -10.45 1.57 9.42
N LYS A 173 -11.43 0.67 9.41
CA LYS A 173 -11.62 -0.29 8.33
C LYS A 173 -11.97 0.41 7.02
N ALA A 174 -12.88 1.39 7.05
CA ALA A 174 -13.26 2.18 5.88
C ALA A 174 -12.05 2.94 5.30
N VAL A 175 -11.28 3.62 6.15
CA VAL A 175 -10.06 4.33 5.76
C VAL A 175 -9.00 3.38 5.19
N LYS A 176 -8.81 2.20 5.81
CA LYS A 176 -7.89 1.17 5.30
C LYS A 176 -8.31 0.70 3.91
N GLU A 177 -9.59 0.41 3.71
CA GLU A 177 -10.11 -0.08 2.44
C GLU A 177 -10.01 0.98 1.33
N GLU A 178 -10.34 2.24 1.63
CA GLU A 178 -10.19 3.35 0.69
C GLU A 178 -8.72 3.57 0.29
N ASN A 179 -7.81 3.56 1.27
CA ASN A 179 -6.38 3.69 1.00
C ASN A 179 -5.83 2.54 0.15
N LEU A 180 -6.27 1.31 0.40
CA LEU A 180 -5.87 0.15 -0.42
C LEU A 180 -6.36 0.31 -1.87
N LYS A 181 -7.64 0.67 -2.06
CA LYS A 181 -8.20 0.92 -3.39
C LYS A 181 -7.48 2.06 -4.12
N LEU A 182 -7.18 3.14 -3.41
CA LEU A 182 -6.46 4.28 -3.98
C LEU A 182 -5.04 3.89 -4.37
N LEU A 183 -4.33 3.15 -3.51
CA LEU A 183 -2.97 2.68 -3.77
C LEU A 183 -2.94 1.72 -4.98
N GLU A 184 -3.88 0.78 -5.05
CA GLU A 184 -3.99 -0.15 -6.18
C GLU A 184 -4.28 0.59 -7.50
N MET A 185 -5.25 1.52 -7.49
CA MET A 185 -5.57 2.34 -8.66
C MET A 185 -4.36 3.18 -9.12
N LEU A 186 -3.65 3.80 -8.17
CA LEU A 186 -2.47 4.60 -8.46
C LEU A 186 -1.33 3.74 -9.03
N ASN A 187 -1.10 2.57 -8.44
CA ASN A 187 -0.07 1.65 -8.89
C ASN A 187 -0.36 1.15 -10.31
N ASN A 188 -1.59 0.69 -10.57
CA ASN A 188 -2.01 0.23 -11.90
C ASN A 188 -1.89 1.35 -12.94
N LYS A 189 -2.34 2.56 -12.63
CA LYS A 189 -2.21 3.72 -13.53
C LYS A 189 -0.76 4.08 -13.81
N THR A 190 0.10 3.97 -12.80
CA THR A 190 1.54 4.24 -12.93
C THR A 190 2.21 3.18 -13.80
N LEU A 191 1.87 1.90 -13.61
CA LEU A 191 2.37 0.79 -14.40
C LEU A 191 2.00 0.93 -15.88
N ILE A 192 0.73 1.26 -16.19
CA ILE A 192 0.27 1.52 -17.56
C ILE A 192 1.09 2.66 -18.19
N ARG A 193 1.28 3.77 -17.48
CA ARG A 193 2.06 4.92 -17.98
C ARG A 193 3.52 4.57 -18.20
N ILE A 194 4.13 3.77 -17.32
CA ILE A 194 5.51 3.29 -17.48
C ILE A 194 5.61 2.45 -18.76
N GLU A 195 4.65 1.55 -18.98
CA GLU A 195 4.65 0.68 -20.16
C GLU A 195 4.42 1.46 -21.45
N GLU A 196 3.51 2.43 -21.47
CA GLU A 196 3.34 3.37 -22.58
C GLU A 196 4.61 4.18 -22.85
N CYS A 197 5.29 4.64 -21.78
CA CYS A 197 6.54 5.38 -21.89
C CYS A 197 7.64 4.51 -22.50
N LYS A 198 7.79 3.25 -22.05
CA LYS A 198 8.74 2.28 -22.62
C LYS A 198 8.49 2.06 -24.11
N LYS A 199 7.24 1.80 -24.50
CA LYS A 199 6.86 1.61 -25.91
C LYS A 199 7.15 2.85 -26.75
N ARG A 200 6.81 4.03 -26.26
CA ARG A 200 7.11 5.31 -26.93
C ARG A 200 8.61 5.53 -27.07
N HIS A 201 9.37 5.26 -26.01
CA HIS A 201 10.83 5.40 -26.01
C HIS A 201 11.47 4.46 -27.02
N GLN A 202 11.06 3.19 -27.07
CA GLN A 202 11.53 2.22 -28.05
C GLN A 202 11.22 2.67 -29.49
N HIS A 203 10.01 3.19 -29.72
CA HIS A 203 9.62 3.72 -31.03
C HIS A 203 10.50 4.91 -31.44
N ILE A 204 10.76 5.84 -30.53
CA ILE A 204 11.63 7.00 -30.78
C ILE A 204 13.08 6.55 -31.03
N ILE A 205 13.60 5.57 -30.29
CA ILE A 205 14.94 5.01 -30.54
C ILE A 205 15.01 4.46 -31.97
N HIS A 206 14.00 3.69 -32.41
CA HIS A 206 13.96 3.14 -33.76
C HIS A 206 13.91 4.26 -34.82
N GLN A 207 13.09 5.30 -34.61
CA GLN A 207 13.05 6.47 -35.49
C GLN A 207 14.39 7.20 -35.55
N LEU A 208 15.06 7.36 -34.41
CA LEU A 208 16.36 8.02 -34.32
C LEU A 208 17.41 7.24 -35.12
N VAL A 209 17.51 5.93 -34.91
CA VAL A 209 18.42 5.05 -35.66
C VAL A 209 18.13 5.15 -37.16
N HIS A 210 16.85 5.10 -37.56
CA HIS A 210 16.47 5.22 -38.97
C HIS A 210 16.88 6.55 -39.59
N ILE A 211 16.66 7.68 -38.89
CA ILE A 211 17.09 9.01 -39.34
C ILE A 211 18.62 9.09 -39.41
N SER A 212 19.34 8.54 -38.43
CA SER A 212 20.80 8.47 -38.45
C SER A 212 21.32 7.74 -39.69
N CYS A 213 20.76 6.57 -40.02
CA CYS A 213 21.11 5.86 -41.25
C CYS A 213 20.81 6.69 -42.51
N MET A 214 19.64 7.35 -42.58
CA MET A 214 19.31 8.21 -43.72
C MET A 214 20.26 9.40 -43.87
N LEU A 215 20.71 9.99 -42.76
CA LEU A 215 21.67 11.10 -42.77
C LEU A 215 23.05 10.65 -43.25
N GLU A 216 23.51 9.47 -42.82
CA GLU A 216 24.75 8.87 -43.29
C GLU A 216 24.69 8.60 -44.80
N GLU A 217 23.63 7.96 -45.30
CA GLU A 217 23.42 7.73 -46.73
C GLU A 217 23.35 9.02 -47.54
N TYR A 218 22.65 10.05 -47.02
CA TYR A 218 22.56 11.34 -47.68
C TYR A 218 23.92 12.03 -47.75
N GLY A 219 24.68 11.99 -46.66
CA GLY A 219 26.03 12.53 -46.57
C GLY A 219 27.00 11.86 -47.54
N GLU A 220 26.90 10.53 -47.69
CA GLU A 220 27.64 9.75 -48.68
C GLU A 220 27.28 10.14 -50.11
N LYS A 221 25.97 10.11 -50.46
CA LYS A 221 25.48 10.41 -51.83
C LYS A 221 25.86 11.82 -52.31
N HIS A 222 25.99 12.77 -51.39
CA HIS A 222 26.34 14.16 -51.72
C HIS A 222 27.82 14.50 -51.50
N ASN A 223 28.68 13.50 -51.22
CA ASN A 223 30.11 13.67 -50.90
C ASN A 223 30.37 14.66 -49.75
N LEU A 224 29.42 14.80 -48.82
CA LEU A 224 29.55 15.62 -47.61
C LEU A 224 30.26 14.86 -46.48
N ALA A 225 30.31 13.53 -46.59
CA ALA A 225 30.99 12.63 -45.66
C ALA A 225 31.89 11.66 -46.42
N GLN A 226 33.04 11.32 -45.82
CA GLN A 226 33.96 10.31 -46.36
C GLN A 226 33.69 8.96 -45.69
N ILE A 227 33.52 7.91 -46.50
CA ILE A 227 33.29 6.55 -46.00
C ILE A 227 34.55 6.02 -45.33
N ASN A 228 34.42 5.57 -44.09
CA ASN A 228 35.48 4.83 -43.41
C ASN A 228 35.30 3.33 -43.63
N HIS A 229 35.86 2.82 -44.73
CA HIS A 229 35.76 1.40 -45.10
C HIS A 229 36.29 0.44 -44.04
N HIS A 230 37.22 0.86 -43.17
CA HIS A 230 37.72 -0.02 -42.11
C HIS A 230 36.67 -0.24 -41.02
N LEU A 231 36.03 0.83 -40.55
CA LEU A 231 34.99 0.76 -39.53
C LEU A 231 33.72 0.07 -40.07
N ASP A 232 33.37 0.35 -41.32
CA ASP A 232 32.20 -0.24 -41.97
C ASP A 232 32.36 -1.77 -42.14
N ASN A 233 33.57 -2.24 -42.49
CA ASN A 233 33.87 -3.67 -42.50
C ASN A 233 33.77 -4.33 -41.12
N GLN A 234 34.18 -3.64 -40.04
CA GLN A 234 34.02 -4.16 -38.67
C GLN A 234 32.55 -4.21 -38.24
N LEU A 235 31.77 -3.19 -38.58
CA LEU A 235 30.33 -3.14 -38.34
C LEU A 235 29.62 -4.28 -39.08
N ASN A 236 29.90 -4.47 -40.37
CA ASN A 236 29.34 -5.53 -41.20
C ASN A 236 29.69 -6.93 -40.68
N GLN A 237 30.94 -7.16 -40.24
CA GLN A 237 31.32 -8.42 -39.60
C GLN A 237 30.53 -8.68 -38.30
N THR A 238 30.31 -7.64 -37.50
CA THR A 238 29.54 -7.73 -36.26
C THR A 238 28.07 -8.01 -36.55
N LEU A 239 27.49 -7.31 -37.53
CA LEU A 239 26.12 -7.52 -37.98
C LEU A 239 25.92 -8.96 -38.51
N HIS A 240 26.85 -9.45 -39.33
CA HIS A 240 26.80 -10.83 -39.84
C HIS A 240 26.87 -11.86 -38.72
N ARG A 241 27.72 -11.67 -37.70
CA ARG A 241 27.74 -12.58 -36.53
C ARG A 241 26.44 -12.57 -35.75
N ILE A 242 25.83 -11.38 -35.56
CA ILE A 242 24.53 -11.26 -34.91
C ILE A 242 23.44 -11.94 -35.74
N GLN A 243 23.43 -11.72 -37.06
CA GLN A 243 22.49 -12.33 -37.99
C GLN A 243 22.66 -13.84 -38.08
N GLU A 244 23.87 -14.38 -38.09
CA GLU A 244 24.14 -15.83 -38.09
C GLU A 244 23.64 -16.49 -36.80
N ASN A 245 23.91 -15.84 -35.65
CA ASN A 245 23.35 -16.26 -34.36
C ASN A 245 21.83 -16.18 -34.34
N GLN A 246 21.25 -15.16 -34.98
CA GLN A 246 19.80 -15.10 -35.21
C GLN A 246 19.34 -16.14 -36.21
N MET A 247 20.02 -16.49 -37.29
CA MET A 247 19.56 -17.49 -38.27
C MET A 247 19.55 -18.92 -37.71
N ARG A 248 20.22 -19.18 -36.59
CA ARG A 248 19.93 -20.34 -35.72
C ARG A 248 18.52 -20.30 -35.10
N LEU A 249 17.70 -19.29 -35.45
CA LEU A 249 16.28 -19.10 -35.11
C LEU A 249 15.44 -20.33 -35.45
N GLY A 250 15.79 -21.12 -36.47
CA GLY A 250 15.07 -22.39 -36.74
C GLY A 250 15.15 -23.36 -35.56
N VAL A 251 16.31 -23.41 -34.88
CA VAL A 251 16.50 -24.20 -33.65
C VAL A 251 15.75 -23.56 -32.48
N TRP A 252 15.81 -22.23 -32.33
CA TRP A 252 15.05 -21.52 -31.30
C TRP A 252 13.53 -21.62 -31.47
N GLN A 253 13.02 -21.59 -32.69
CA GLN A 253 11.61 -21.71 -33.00
C GLN A 253 11.12 -23.13 -32.75
N SER A 254 11.94 -24.15 -33.07
CA SER A 254 11.68 -25.54 -32.69
C SER A 254 11.66 -25.71 -31.17
N ILE A 255 12.62 -25.12 -30.44
CA ILE A 255 12.67 -25.15 -28.98
C ILE A 255 11.46 -24.42 -28.38
N MET A 256 11.11 -23.25 -28.90
CA MET A 256 9.96 -22.47 -28.43
C MET A 256 8.65 -23.23 -28.66
N ASN A 257 8.49 -23.86 -29.83
CA ASN A 257 7.34 -24.69 -30.12
C ASN A 257 7.29 -25.91 -29.19
N GLN A 258 8.43 -26.53 -28.89
CA GLN A 258 8.51 -27.63 -27.93
C GLN A 258 8.09 -27.17 -26.53
N ILE A 259 8.64 -26.06 -26.03
CA ILE A 259 8.28 -25.50 -24.72
C ILE A 259 6.78 -25.17 -24.66
N ASN A 260 6.22 -24.56 -25.70
CA ASN A 260 4.78 -24.27 -25.76
C ASN A 260 3.93 -25.55 -25.76
N THR A 261 4.42 -26.62 -26.40
CA THR A 261 3.74 -27.91 -26.41
C THR A 261 3.83 -28.57 -25.04
N ASP A 262 4.99 -28.51 -24.39
CA ASP A 262 5.22 -29.04 -23.04
C ASP A 262 4.36 -28.31 -21.99
N ILE A 263 4.28 -26.97 -22.06
CA ILE A 263 3.39 -26.16 -21.20
C ILE A 263 1.95 -26.62 -21.38
N LYS A 264 1.49 -26.77 -22.63
CA LYS A 264 0.13 -27.21 -22.92
C LYS A 264 -0.15 -28.62 -22.40
N CYS A 265 0.79 -29.55 -22.56
CA CYS A 265 0.66 -30.90 -22.01
C CYS A 265 0.60 -30.89 -20.47
N ILE A 266 1.38 -30.05 -19.80
CA ILE A 266 1.34 -29.89 -18.34
C ILE A 266 0.01 -29.29 -17.91
N GLU A 267 -0.50 -28.27 -18.61
CA GLU A 267 -1.83 -27.69 -18.33
C GLU A 267 -2.95 -28.71 -18.48
N ASP A 268 -2.92 -29.52 -19.55
CA ASP A 268 -3.90 -30.59 -19.78
C ASP A 268 -3.82 -31.66 -18.66
N THR A 269 -2.61 -32.04 -18.23
CA THR A 269 -2.40 -33.01 -17.14
C THR A 269 -2.88 -32.48 -15.78
N LEU A 270 -2.62 -31.20 -15.48
CA LEU A 270 -3.04 -30.56 -14.23
C LEU A 270 -4.56 -30.33 -14.19
N GLN A 271 -5.23 -30.16 -15.32
CA GLN A 271 -6.70 -30.09 -15.36
C GLN A 271 -7.35 -31.43 -15.03
N ASP A 272 -6.74 -32.54 -15.43
CA ASP A 272 -7.22 -33.90 -15.11
C ASP A 272 -7.01 -34.26 -13.63
N ASP A 273 -5.89 -33.86 -13.02
CA ASP A 273 -5.59 -34.14 -11.60
C ASP A 273 -6.39 -33.26 -10.61
N ASN A 274 -6.75 -32.03 -10.99
CA ASN A 274 -7.50 -31.10 -10.13
C ASN A 274 -8.97 -31.52 -9.89
N GLN A 275 -9.50 -32.52 -10.60
CA GLN A 275 -10.83 -33.07 -10.30
C GLN A 275 -10.83 -34.03 -9.10
N VAL A 276 -9.68 -34.53 -8.67
CA VAL A 276 -9.58 -35.61 -7.65
C VAL A 276 -9.17 -35.08 -6.26
N SER A 277 -8.62 -33.86 -6.14
CA SER A 277 -7.85 -33.45 -4.95
C SER A 277 -8.17 -32.07 -4.35
N ASN A 278 -9.44 -31.65 -4.28
CA ASN A 278 -9.78 -30.33 -3.70
C ASN A 278 -10.01 -30.28 -2.17
N ASN A 279 -9.84 -31.38 -1.42
CA ASN A 279 -10.36 -31.46 -0.05
C ASN A 279 -9.35 -31.71 1.10
N SER A 280 -8.03 -31.68 0.93
CA SER A 280 -7.13 -32.07 2.05
C SER A 280 -5.89 -31.25 2.36
N LEU A 281 -5.52 -30.24 1.57
CA LEU A 281 -4.20 -29.61 1.73
C LEU A 281 -4.16 -28.27 2.49
N CYS A 282 -5.30 -27.72 2.92
CA CYS A 282 -5.37 -26.35 3.45
C CYS A 282 -5.90 -26.21 4.89
N GLU A 283 -5.84 -27.25 5.72
CA GLU A 283 -6.32 -27.18 7.11
C GLU A 283 -5.20 -27.11 8.18
N SER A 284 -3.92 -27.24 7.82
CA SER A 284 -2.82 -27.32 8.80
C SER A 284 -1.64 -26.38 8.56
N ILE A 285 -1.66 -25.60 7.48
CA ILE A 285 -0.59 -24.65 7.19
C ILE A 285 -1.06 -23.28 7.69
N ASP A 286 -0.39 -22.78 8.71
CA ASP A 286 -0.57 -21.42 9.21
C ASP A 286 -0.02 -20.43 8.17
N LEU A 287 -0.83 -20.18 7.14
CA LEU A 287 -0.54 -19.28 6.03
C LEU A 287 -0.13 -17.88 6.51
N GLU A 288 -0.59 -17.47 7.68
CA GLU A 288 -0.26 -16.18 8.27
C GLU A 288 1.22 -16.13 8.68
N THR A 289 1.76 -17.20 9.30
CA THR A 289 3.19 -17.29 9.62
C THR A 289 4.09 -17.35 8.38
N ILE A 290 3.62 -17.99 7.30
CA ILE A 290 4.35 -18.05 6.02
C ILE A 290 4.38 -16.67 5.35
N LEU A 291 3.25 -15.96 5.34
CA LEU A 291 3.17 -14.61 4.80
C LEU A 291 4.06 -13.64 5.59
N GLU A 292 4.02 -13.71 6.93
CA GLU A 292 4.89 -12.88 7.79
C GLU A 292 6.38 -13.19 7.58
N THR A 293 6.76 -14.46 7.40
CA THR A 293 8.16 -14.80 7.09
C THR A 293 8.58 -14.33 5.69
N LEU A 294 7.69 -14.39 4.70
CA LEU A 294 7.96 -13.87 3.35
C LEU A 294 8.14 -12.35 3.36
N ASP A 295 7.29 -11.60 4.07
CA ASP A 295 7.41 -10.15 4.20
C ASP A 295 8.75 -9.75 4.87
N ASN A 296 9.14 -10.48 5.92
CA ASN A 296 10.42 -10.27 6.59
C ASN A 296 11.62 -10.58 5.67
N GLN A 297 11.55 -11.65 4.89
CA GLN A 297 12.58 -11.99 3.90
C GLN A 297 12.66 -10.96 2.79
N GLN A 298 11.52 -10.47 2.30
CA GLN A 298 11.49 -9.41 1.30
C GLN A 298 12.13 -8.12 1.82
N SER A 299 11.79 -7.69 3.03
CA SER A 299 12.39 -6.51 3.66
C SER A 299 13.90 -6.63 3.80
N LEU A 300 14.40 -7.80 4.18
CA LEU A 300 15.83 -8.08 4.29
C LEU A 300 16.54 -8.00 2.92
N LEU A 301 15.94 -8.58 1.88
CA LEU A 301 16.48 -8.52 0.51
C LEU A 301 16.50 -7.09 -0.05
N GLU A 302 15.46 -6.30 0.20
CA GLU A 302 15.43 -4.89 -0.21
C GLU A 302 16.50 -4.06 0.50
N ASN A 303 16.76 -4.34 1.77
CA ASN A 303 17.83 -3.67 2.52
C ASN A 303 19.22 -4.09 2.02
N LEU A 304 19.43 -5.38 1.71
CA LEU A 304 20.68 -5.86 1.12
C LEU A 304 20.94 -5.23 -0.26
N ASP A 305 19.93 -5.14 -1.13
CA ASP A 305 20.06 -4.49 -2.44
C ASP A 305 20.45 -3.00 -2.29
N LYS A 306 19.84 -2.28 -1.34
CA LYS A 306 20.20 -0.88 -1.04
C LYS A 306 21.65 -0.74 -0.58
N VAL A 307 22.10 -1.59 0.34
CA VAL A 307 23.49 -1.58 0.83
C VAL A 307 24.45 -1.87 -0.31
N LEU A 308 24.20 -2.90 -1.11
CA LEU A 308 25.05 -3.25 -2.25
C LEU A 308 25.14 -2.14 -3.29
N ARG A 309 24.03 -1.46 -3.62
CA ARG A 309 24.06 -0.30 -4.53
C ARG A 309 24.89 0.84 -3.96
N GLN A 310 24.76 1.11 -2.66
CA GLN A 310 25.53 2.13 -1.98
C GLN A 310 27.03 1.79 -1.96
N ASP A 311 27.38 0.53 -1.74
CA ASP A 311 28.76 0.05 -1.75
C ASP A 311 29.37 0.15 -3.15
N VAL A 312 28.64 -0.29 -4.19
CA VAL A 312 29.08 -0.14 -5.59
C VAL A 312 29.28 1.34 -5.93
N HIS A 313 28.38 2.21 -5.50
CA HIS A 313 28.52 3.65 -5.72
C HIS A 313 29.77 4.21 -5.01
N THR A 314 30.01 3.79 -3.77
CA THR A 314 31.17 4.20 -2.96
C THR A 314 32.47 3.72 -3.58
N ILE A 315 32.54 2.45 -4.01
CA ILE A 315 33.70 1.89 -4.71
C ILE A 315 33.98 2.67 -5.99
N THR A 316 32.93 2.96 -6.78
CA THR A 316 33.07 3.70 -8.04
C THR A 316 33.64 5.12 -7.80
N GLN A 317 33.19 5.80 -6.74
CA GLN A 317 33.73 7.11 -6.33
C GLN A 317 35.18 7.04 -5.85
N LEU A 318 35.57 5.96 -5.17
CA LEU A 318 36.95 5.76 -4.72
C LEU A 318 37.87 5.48 -5.92
N THR A 319 37.42 4.67 -6.87
CA THR A 319 38.19 4.36 -8.09
C THR A 319 38.32 5.54 -9.04
N SER A 320 37.37 6.48 -9.06
CA SER A 320 37.47 7.68 -9.91
C SER A 320 38.33 8.80 -9.30
N ARG A 321 38.72 8.67 -8.03
CA ARG A 321 39.62 9.60 -7.31
C ARG A 321 41.07 9.13 -7.22
N ALA A 322 41.34 7.86 -7.53
CA ALA A 322 42.68 7.27 -7.60
C ALA A 322 43.27 7.42 -9.00
#